data_AF-A0A563CRU7-F1
#
_entry.id   AF-A0A563CRU7-F1
#
_cell.length_a   1.000
_cell.length_b   1.000
_cell.length_c   1.000
_cell.angle_alpha   90.00
_cell.angle_beta   90.00
_cell.angle_gamma   90.00
#
_symmetry.space_group_name_H-M   'P 1'
#
loop_
_entity.id
_entity.type
_entity.pdbx_description
1 polymer ?
#
loop_
_entity_poly.entity_id
_entity_poly.type
_entity_poly.pdbx_seq_one_letter_code
_entity_poly.pdbx_strand_id
1 'polypeptide(L)'
;MHDLFQLLIVQPIFNALMLLYSIIPWHDFGLAIIIFTIILRFVMYPLIKSQLNQTKLMRKMQPELAKIKKNTKGDRQAEAMQQMELYKRYGIKPMRSVLVLIIQLPIFIGLYQVIRVIISLKSEVISQYLYEPIKNIDVIQSIIQNPANFNHTMLGFIDLTKTTFSNHGIDFFLLALAAVSAITQYIITKQTAPT
;
A
#
# COMPACT_ATOMS: atom_id res chain seq x y z
N MET A 1 2.84 -11.30 -24.59
CA MET A 1 3.21 -12.17 -23.44
C MET A 1 2.69 -11.49 -22.20
N HIS A 2 1.79 -12.12 -21.45
CA HIS A 2 1.38 -11.59 -20.16
C HIS A 2 2.49 -11.89 -19.15
N ASP A 3 3.05 -10.85 -18.54
CA ASP A 3 4.06 -11.02 -17.51
C ASP A 3 3.44 -11.74 -16.31
N LEU A 4 4.17 -12.68 -15.70
CA LEU A 4 3.71 -13.43 -14.52
C LEU A 4 3.19 -12.51 -13.41
N PHE A 5 3.82 -11.33 -13.27
CA PHE A 5 3.41 -10.30 -12.33
C PHE A 5 2.02 -9.72 -12.64
N GLN A 6 1.69 -9.54 -13.92
CA GLN A 6 0.37 -9.05 -14.32
C GLN A 6 -0.72 -10.06 -13.96
N LEU A 7 -0.47 -11.35 -14.23
CA LEU A 7 -1.42 -12.42 -13.95
C LEU A 7 -1.64 -12.64 -12.45
N LEU A 8 -0.56 -12.65 -11.65
CA LEU A 8 -0.64 -12.98 -10.23
C LEU A 8 -1.01 -11.79 -9.33
N ILE A 9 -0.68 -10.57 -9.72
CA ILE A 9 -0.82 -9.39 -8.85
C ILE A 9 -1.76 -8.36 -9.48
N VAL A 10 -1.45 -7.90 -10.70
CA VAL A 10 -2.17 -6.76 -11.30
C VAL A 10 -3.61 -7.10 -11.62
N GLN A 11 -3.85 -8.22 -12.31
CA GLN A 11 -5.20 -8.65 -12.71
C GLN A 11 -6.11 -8.92 -11.51
N PRO A 12 -5.70 -9.66 -10.45
CA PRO A 12 -6.53 -9.82 -9.26
C PRO A 12 -6.90 -8.49 -8.59
N ILE A 13 -5.92 -7.58 -8.46
CA ILE A 13 -6.15 -6.24 -7.88
C ILE A 13 -7.11 -5.44 -8.76
N PHE A 14 -6.91 -5.45 -10.07
CA PHE A 14 -7.77 -4.77 -11.05
C PHE A 14 -9.20 -5.26 -10.95
N ASN A 15 -9.41 -6.57 -11.03
CA ASN A 15 -10.74 -7.18 -11.01
C ASN A 15 -11.43 -6.97 -9.65
N ALA A 16 -10.69 -7.05 -8.54
CA ALA A 16 -11.24 -6.73 -7.22
C ALA A 16 -11.71 -5.27 -7.16
N LEU A 17 -10.92 -4.33 -7.69
CA LEU A 17 -11.30 -2.92 -7.74
C LEU A 17 -12.50 -2.66 -8.66
N MET A 18 -12.55 -3.28 -9.84
CA MET A 18 -13.69 -3.14 -10.75
C MET A 18 -14.97 -3.75 -10.17
N LEU A 19 -14.85 -4.88 -9.47
CA LEU A 19 -15.96 -5.47 -8.72
C LEU A 19 -16.46 -4.50 -7.64
N LEU A 20 -15.55 -3.95 -6.82
CA LEU A 20 -15.90 -2.96 -5.81
C LEU A 20 -16.56 -1.71 -6.43
N TYR A 21 -15.99 -1.19 -7.51
CA TYR A 21 -16.55 -0.07 -8.27
C TYR A 21 -17.99 -0.35 -8.73
N SER A 22 -18.29 -1.58 -9.18
CA SER A 22 -19.63 -1.95 -9.66
C SER A 22 -20.69 -2.06 -8.57
N ILE A 23 -20.30 -2.33 -7.32
CA ILE A 23 -21.23 -2.46 -6.18
C ILE A 23 -21.37 -1.16 -5.38
N ILE A 24 -20.45 -0.22 -5.56
CA ILE A 24 -20.39 1.02 -4.80
C ILE A 24 -21.38 2.04 -5.35
N PRO A 25 -22.14 2.74 -4.48
CA PRO A 25 -23.00 3.84 -4.90
C PRO A 25 -22.21 4.89 -5.69
N TRP A 26 -22.82 5.46 -6.74
CA TRP A 26 -22.22 6.49 -7.60
C TRP A 26 -21.01 6.04 -8.43
N HIS A 27 -20.67 4.74 -8.34
CA HIS A 27 -19.53 4.17 -9.04
C HIS A 27 -18.26 4.99 -8.80
N ASP A 28 -18.02 5.42 -7.56
CA ASP A 28 -16.89 6.28 -7.23
C ASP A 28 -15.61 5.44 -7.10
N PHE A 29 -14.63 5.68 -7.98
CA PHE A 29 -13.40 4.91 -7.99
C PHE A 29 -12.52 5.16 -6.75
N GLY A 30 -12.52 6.38 -6.21
CA GLY A 30 -11.81 6.68 -4.97
C GLY A 30 -12.34 5.87 -3.79
N LEU A 31 -13.67 5.76 -3.68
CA LEU A 31 -14.30 4.95 -2.65
C LEU A 31 -13.99 3.45 -2.84
N ALA A 32 -13.92 2.97 -4.09
CA ALA A 32 -13.48 1.61 -4.40
C ALA A 32 -12.05 1.34 -3.88
N ILE A 33 -11.12 2.28 -4.08
CA ILE A 33 -9.76 2.18 -3.56
C ILE A 33 -9.74 2.15 -2.02
N ILE A 34 -10.54 3.00 -1.36
CA ILE A 34 -10.60 3.04 0.10
C ILE A 34 -11.08 1.71 0.66
N ILE A 35 -12.18 1.16 0.12
CA ILE A 35 -12.74 -0.12 0.56
C ILE A 35 -11.76 -1.26 0.27
N PHE A 36 -11.14 -1.28 -0.91
CA PHE A 36 -10.08 -2.24 -1.23
C PHE A 36 -8.95 -2.20 -0.20
N THR A 37 -8.50 -1.01 0.17
CA THR A 37 -7.43 -0.82 1.16
C THR A 37 -7.84 -1.33 2.54
N ILE A 38 -9.10 -1.11 2.95
CA ILE A 38 -9.64 -1.63 4.21
C ILE A 38 -9.66 -3.17 4.20
N ILE A 39 -10.17 -3.79 3.14
CA ILE A 39 -10.20 -5.25 2.98
C ILE A 39 -8.77 -5.80 3.04
N LEU A 40 -7.85 -5.20 2.31
CA LEU A 40 -6.45 -5.60 2.31
C LEU A 40 -5.83 -5.51 3.72
N ARG A 41 -6.11 -4.44 4.46
CA ARG A 41 -5.66 -4.30 5.85
C ARG A 41 -6.21 -5.40 6.75
N PHE A 42 -7.46 -5.82 6.55
CA PHE A 42 -8.03 -6.96 7.29
C PHE A 42 -7.34 -8.28 6.96
N VAL A 43 -7.08 -8.55 5.67
CA VAL A 43 -6.35 -9.75 5.24
C VAL A 43 -4.92 -9.76 5.79
N MET A 44 -4.24 -8.61 5.80
CA MET A 44 -2.88 -8.46 6.32
C MET A 44 -2.81 -8.29 7.84
N TYR A 45 -3.94 -8.17 8.53
CA TYR A 45 -4.00 -7.95 9.98
C TYR A 45 -3.18 -8.94 10.82
N PRO A 46 -3.24 -10.28 10.62
CA PRO A 46 -2.43 -11.20 11.42
C PRO A 46 -0.92 -10.96 11.24
N LEU A 47 -0.50 -10.63 10.03
CA LEU A 47 0.89 -10.33 9.70
C LEU A 47 1.33 -9.02 10.37
N ILE A 48 0.52 -7.96 10.25
CA ILE A 48 0.76 -6.65 10.87
C ILE A 48 0.81 -6.79 12.40
N LYS A 49 -0.11 -7.54 13.01
CA LYS A 49 -0.14 -7.81 14.46
C LYS A 49 1.16 -8.45 14.93
N SER A 50 1.68 -9.44 14.18
CA SER A 50 2.96 -10.06 14.46
C SER A 50 4.12 -9.04 14.39
N GLN A 51 4.14 -8.17 13.38
CA GLN A 51 5.14 -7.12 13.25
C GLN A 51 5.12 -6.13 14.42
N LEU A 52 3.93 -5.66 14.82
CA LEU A 52 3.77 -4.74 15.95
C LEU A 52 4.27 -5.34 17.27
N ASN A 53 4.03 -6.64 17.49
CA ASN A 53 4.56 -7.33 18.66
C ASN A 53 6.10 -7.36 18.68
N GLN A 54 6.74 -7.56 17.53
CA GLN A 54 8.20 -7.52 17.40
C GLN A 54 8.74 -6.11 17.71
N THR A 55 8.08 -5.06 17.21
CA THR A 55 8.44 -3.67 17.52
C THR A 55 8.32 -3.35 19.01
N LYS A 56 7.30 -3.88 19.71
CA LYS A 56 7.18 -3.73 21.16
C LYS A 56 8.33 -4.40 21.91
N LEU A 57 8.75 -5.60 21.50
CA LEU A 57 9.89 -6.30 22.11
C LEU A 57 11.20 -5.53 21.86
N MET A 58 11.41 -5.02 20.65
CA MET A 58 12.55 -4.16 20.31
C MET A 58 12.64 -2.93 21.22
N ARG A 59 11.50 -2.27 21.48
CA ARG A 59 11.42 -1.14 22.42
C ARG A 59 11.83 -1.51 23.84
N LYS A 60 11.36 -2.66 24.34
CA LYS A 60 11.72 -3.15 25.68
C LYS A 60 13.21 -3.47 25.81
N MET A 61 13.85 -3.90 24.72
CA MET A 61 15.25 -4.31 24.68
C MET A 61 16.23 -3.13 24.56
N GLN A 62 15.79 -1.94 24.11
CA GLN A 62 16.64 -0.75 23.97
C GLN A 62 17.56 -0.40 25.16
N PRO A 63 17.09 -0.40 26.42
CA PRO A 63 17.97 -0.11 27.55
C PRO A 63 19.11 -1.13 27.72
N GLU A 64 18.88 -2.40 27.38
CA GLU A 64 19.91 -3.44 27.42
C GLU A 64 20.91 -3.29 26.26
N LEU A 65 20.45 -2.91 25.06
CA LEU A 65 21.35 -2.55 23.96
C LEU A 65 22.28 -1.40 24.35
N ALA A 66 21.77 -0.38 25.04
CA ALA A 66 22.58 0.74 25.52
C ALA A 66 23.64 0.29 26.55
N LYS A 67 23.33 -0.69 27.40
CA LYS A 67 24.29 -1.29 28.33
C LYS A 67 25.38 -2.06 27.60
N ILE A 68 25.03 -2.89 26.62
CA ILE A 68 26.01 -3.60 25.78
C ILE A 68 26.96 -2.60 25.13
N LYS A 69 26.43 -1.54 24.52
CA LYS A 69 27.25 -0.51 23.87
C LYS A 69 28.24 0.17 24.83
N LYS A 70 27.82 0.45 26.08
CA LYS A 70 28.70 1.01 27.12
C LYS A 70 29.77 0.01 27.58
N ASN A 71 29.40 -1.25 27.77
CA ASN A 71 30.31 -2.29 28.29
C ASN A 71 31.39 -2.68 27.28
N THR A 72 31.05 -2.62 25.99
CA THR A 72 31.92 -3.13 24.93
C THR A 72 32.94 -2.10 24.43
N LYS A 73 32.85 -0.85 24.90
CA LYS A 73 33.84 0.24 24.71
C LYS A 73 34.38 0.41 23.27
N GLY A 74 33.59 0.07 22.25
CA GLY A 74 33.95 0.23 20.83
C GLY A 74 34.42 -1.04 20.11
N ASP A 75 34.51 -2.20 20.77
CA ASP A 75 34.72 -3.47 20.07
C ASP A 75 33.43 -3.91 19.34
N ARG A 76 33.42 -3.69 18.02
CA ARG A 76 32.29 -4.00 17.14
C ARG A 76 31.97 -5.49 17.08
N GLN A 77 32.96 -6.38 17.22
CA GLN A 77 32.73 -7.82 17.13
C GLN A 77 32.02 -8.32 18.38
N ALA A 78 32.53 -7.94 19.56
CA ALA A 78 31.90 -8.27 20.82
C ALA A 78 30.50 -7.63 20.95
N GLU A 79 30.30 -6.42 20.42
CA GLU A 79 29.01 -5.73 20.45
C GLU A 79 27.99 -6.51 19.59
N ALA A 80 28.35 -6.87 18.36
CA ALA A 80 27.47 -7.62 17.47
C ALA A 80 27.09 -8.99 18.05
N MET A 81 28.02 -9.68 18.72
CA MET A 81 27.77 -10.99 19.32
C MET A 81 26.78 -10.89 20.49
N GLN A 82 27.00 -9.95 21.41
CA GLN A 82 26.10 -9.73 22.55
C GLN A 82 24.72 -9.23 22.10
N GLN A 83 24.66 -8.36 21.08
CA GLN A 83 23.39 -7.92 20.49
C GLN A 83 22.61 -9.09 19.90
N MET A 84 23.27 -10.00 19.18
CA MET A 84 22.63 -11.19 18.62
C MET A 84 22.11 -12.13 19.71
N GLU A 85 22.86 -12.33 20.79
CA GLU A 85 22.41 -13.12 21.93
C GLU A 85 21.19 -12.49 22.62
N LEU A 86 21.21 -11.16 22.76
CA LEU A 86 20.09 -10.41 23.30
C LEU A 86 18.82 -10.54 22.44
N TYR A 87 18.96 -10.43 21.11
CA TYR A 87 17.84 -10.67 20.18
C TYR A 87 17.24 -12.07 20.35
N LYS A 88 18.09 -13.10 20.49
CA LYS A 88 17.65 -14.48 20.73
C LYS A 88 16.92 -14.62 22.07
N ARG A 89 17.45 -14.01 23.15
CA ARG A 89 16.83 -14.03 24.49
C ARG A 89 15.44 -13.37 24.49
N TYR A 90 15.27 -12.28 23.76
CA TYR A 90 13.98 -11.59 23.61
C TYR A 90 13.05 -12.24 22.57
N GLY A 91 13.48 -13.29 21.87
CA GLY A 91 12.70 -13.96 20.83
C GLY A 91 12.39 -13.08 19.62
N ILE A 92 13.23 -12.07 19.37
CA ILE A 92 13.05 -11.12 18.28
C ILE A 92 13.50 -11.74 16.96
N LYS A 93 12.67 -11.63 15.92
CA LYS A 93 12.94 -12.11 14.56
C LYS A 93 13.03 -10.91 13.61
N PRO A 94 14.23 -10.39 13.32
CA PRO A 94 14.41 -9.22 12.46
C PRO A 94 13.75 -9.39 11.07
N MET A 95 13.78 -10.62 10.55
CA MET A 95 13.24 -10.94 9.22
C MET A 95 11.72 -10.77 9.13
N ARG A 96 10.96 -10.86 10.24
CA ARG A 96 9.51 -10.66 10.19
C ARG A 96 9.13 -9.26 9.71
N SER A 97 9.92 -8.25 10.07
CA SER A 97 9.68 -6.87 9.64
C SER A 97 9.90 -6.72 8.13
N VAL A 98 10.89 -7.42 7.58
CA VAL A 98 11.20 -7.43 6.14
C VAL A 98 10.12 -8.16 5.34
N LEU A 99 9.55 -9.25 5.88
CA LEU A 99 8.49 -10.02 5.20
C LEU A 99 7.25 -9.16 4.87
N VAL A 100 6.85 -8.26 5.77
CA VAL A 100 5.71 -7.36 5.50
C VAL A 100 6.03 -6.42 4.35
N LEU A 101 7.24 -5.85 4.33
CA LEU A 101 7.69 -4.96 3.26
C LEU A 101 7.72 -5.68 1.91
N ILE A 102 8.24 -6.91 1.88
CA ILE A 102 8.29 -7.74 0.67
C ILE A 102 6.89 -8.01 0.11
N ILE A 103 5.89 -8.23 0.97
CA ILE A 103 4.50 -8.45 0.52
C ILE A 103 3.85 -7.14 0.08
N GLN A 104 4.15 -6.04 0.76
CA GLN A 104 3.56 -4.74 0.47
C GLN A 104 4.03 -4.14 -0.87
N LEU A 105 5.31 -4.32 -1.22
CA LEU A 105 5.90 -3.76 -2.44
C LEU A 105 5.20 -4.20 -3.73
N PRO A 106 4.97 -5.51 -3.99
CA PRO A 106 4.18 -5.99 -5.12
C PRO A 106 2.78 -5.39 -5.19
N ILE A 107 2.09 -5.28 -4.05
CA ILE A 107 0.74 -4.72 -3.99
C ILE A 107 0.76 -3.25 -4.43
N PHE A 108 1.73 -2.47 -3.95
CA PHE A 108 1.89 -1.07 -4.34
C PHE A 108 2.18 -0.92 -5.84
N ILE A 109 3.11 -1.71 -6.38
CA ILE A 109 3.42 -1.72 -7.81
C ILE A 109 2.19 -2.15 -8.63
N GLY A 110 1.45 -3.14 -8.15
CA GLY A 110 0.21 -3.61 -8.78
C GLY A 110 -0.86 -2.52 -8.85
N LEU A 111 -1.14 -1.84 -7.73
CA LEU A 111 -2.07 -0.72 -7.68
C LEU A 111 -1.65 0.41 -8.61
N TYR A 112 -0.36 0.76 -8.66
CA TYR A 112 0.13 1.77 -9.58
C TYR A 112 -0.11 1.38 -11.06
N GLN A 113 0.11 0.11 -11.43
CA GLN A 113 -0.20 -0.37 -12.77
C GLN A 113 -1.70 -0.34 -13.08
N VAL A 114 -2.54 -0.73 -12.12
CA VAL A 114 -4.00 -0.64 -12.24
C VAL A 114 -4.44 0.80 -12.52
N ILE A 115 -3.94 1.77 -11.77
CA ILE A 115 -4.27 3.18 -11.98
C ILE A 115 -3.86 3.62 -13.40
N ARG A 116 -2.70 3.21 -13.91
CA ARG A 116 -2.29 3.51 -15.28
C ARG A 116 -3.18 2.88 -16.35
N VAL A 117 -3.65 1.65 -16.14
CA VAL A 117 -4.60 0.98 -17.05
C VAL A 117 -5.89 1.79 -17.12
N ILE A 118 -6.41 2.23 -15.99
CA ILE A 118 -7.66 2.98 -15.90
C ILE A 118 -7.53 4.36 -16.54
N ILE A 119 -6.49 5.12 -16.19
CA ILE A 119 -6.25 6.47 -16.73
C ILE A 119 -5.99 6.45 -18.25
N SER A 120 -5.55 5.31 -18.80
CA SER A 120 -5.37 5.20 -20.24
C SER A 120 -6.67 5.36 -21.04
N LEU A 121 -7.84 5.12 -20.41
CA LEU A 121 -9.19 5.20 -21.01
C LEU A 121 -9.30 4.45 -22.35
N LYS A 122 -8.47 3.41 -22.55
CA LYS A 122 -8.49 2.57 -23.73
C LYS A 122 -9.28 1.31 -23.44
N SER A 123 -10.41 1.16 -24.13
CA SER A 123 -11.30 0.00 -24.04
C SER A 123 -10.54 -1.34 -24.16
N GLU A 124 -9.66 -1.44 -25.16
CA GLU A 124 -8.86 -2.65 -25.41
C GLU A 124 -7.96 -3.00 -24.22
N VAL A 125 -7.31 -1.99 -23.64
CA VAL A 125 -6.42 -2.18 -22.48
C VAL A 125 -7.25 -2.56 -21.25
N ILE A 126 -8.38 -1.92 -20.99
CA ILE A 126 -9.24 -2.26 -19.85
C ILE A 126 -9.76 -3.70 -19.97
N SER A 127 -10.28 -4.07 -21.14
CA SER A 127 -10.83 -5.41 -21.41
C SER A 127 -9.79 -6.52 -21.25
N GLN A 128 -8.53 -6.26 -21.59
CA GLN A 128 -7.45 -7.25 -21.48
C GLN A 128 -7.13 -7.63 -20.02
N TYR A 129 -7.36 -6.73 -19.06
CA TYR A 129 -7.06 -6.99 -17.64
C TYR A 129 -8.28 -7.53 -16.87
N LEU A 130 -9.47 -7.53 -17.48
CA LEU A 130 -10.69 -8.05 -16.88
C LEU A 130 -10.80 -9.56 -17.06
N TYR A 131 -11.27 -10.23 -16.01
CA TYR A 131 -11.77 -11.59 -16.10
C TYR A 131 -13.16 -11.59 -16.76
N GLU A 132 -13.45 -12.63 -17.53
CA GLU A 132 -14.73 -12.84 -18.19
C GLU A 132 -15.97 -12.58 -17.31
N PRO A 133 -16.07 -13.06 -16.05
CA PRO A 133 -17.23 -12.75 -15.20
C PRO A 133 -17.40 -11.26 -14.91
N ILE A 134 -16.30 -10.51 -14.79
CA ILE A 134 -16.35 -9.07 -14.50
C ILE A 134 -16.74 -8.27 -15.75
N LYS A 135 -16.36 -8.74 -16.95
CA LYS A 135 -16.78 -8.15 -18.22
C LYS A 135 -18.29 -8.23 -18.44
N ASN A 136 -18.99 -9.16 -17.80
CA ASN A 136 -20.43 -9.35 -17.97
C ASN A 136 -21.28 -8.45 -17.07
N ILE A 137 -20.65 -7.61 -16.23
CA ILE A 137 -21.35 -6.66 -15.38
C ILE A 137 -21.72 -5.42 -16.21
N ASP A 138 -23.00 -5.04 -16.22
CA ASP A 138 -23.53 -3.93 -17.04
C ASP A 138 -22.73 -2.63 -16.91
N VAL A 139 -22.41 -2.25 -15.67
CA VAL A 139 -21.60 -1.07 -15.35
C VAL A 139 -20.23 -1.15 -16.02
N ILE A 140 -19.59 -2.32 -15.99
CA ILE A 140 -18.26 -2.54 -16.56
C ILE A 140 -18.32 -2.54 -18.09
N GLN A 141 -19.34 -3.16 -18.69
CA GLN A 141 -19.55 -3.09 -20.13
C GLN A 141 -19.70 -1.66 -20.62
N SER A 142 -20.44 -0.83 -19.88
CA SER A 142 -20.61 0.58 -20.24
C SER A 142 -19.29 1.37 -20.25
N ILE A 143 -18.34 1.00 -19.38
CA ILE A 143 -16.99 1.59 -19.33
C ILE A 143 -16.12 1.06 -20.47
N ILE A 144 -16.23 -0.23 -20.79
CA ILE A 144 -15.50 -0.81 -21.94
C ILE A 144 -15.97 -0.13 -23.23
N GLN A 145 -17.27 0.04 -23.42
CA GLN A 145 -17.81 0.66 -24.64
C GLN A 145 -17.54 2.17 -24.68
N ASN A 146 -17.73 2.86 -23.54
CA ASN A 146 -17.53 4.29 -23.40
C ASN A 146 -16.66 4.58 -22.17
N PRO A 147 -15.33 4.59 -22.32
CA PRO A 147 -14.40 4.86 -21.21
C PRO A 147 -14.64 6.20 -20.52
N ALA A 148 -15.24 7.17 -21.20
CA ALA A 148 -15.62 8.47 -20.64
C ALA A 148 -16.66 8.39 -19.50
N ASN A 149 -17.42 7.28 -19.40
CA ASN A 149 -18.39 7.06 -18.32
C ASN A 149 -17.72 6.64 -17.01
N PHE A 150 -16.40 6.39 -17.03
CA PHE A 150 -15.67 6.02 -15.84
C PHE A 150 -15.60 7.21 -14.87
N ASN A 151 -16.17 7.04 -13.68
CA ASN A 151 -16.06 8.04 -12.63
C ASN A 151 -14.72 7.86 -11.89
N HIS A 152 -13.73 8.64 -12.33
CA HIS A 152 -12.40 8.68 -11.74
C HIS A 152 -12.29 9.62 -10.53
N THR A 153 -13.41 10.08 -9.97
CA THR A 153 -13.37 10.94 -8.80
C THR A 153 -13.23 10.14 -7.50
N MET A 154 -12.80 10.83 -6.45
CA MET A 154 -12.86 10.37 -5.08
C MET A 154 -13.84 11.27 -4.32
N LEU A 155 -14.88 10.64 -3.79
CA LEU A 155 -15.99 11.25 -3.07
C LEU A 155 -16.75 12.34 -3.87
N GLY A 156 -16.63 12.31 -5.20
CA GLY A 156 -17.26 13.29 -6.11
C GLY A 156 -16.58 14.67 -6.20
N PHE A 157 -15.56 14.96 -5.40
CA PHE A 157 -14.90 16.28 -5.37
C PHE A 157 -13.40 16.26 -5.70
N ILE A 158 -12.76 15.10 -5.68
CA ILE A 158 -11.33 14.97 -5.99
C ILE A 158 -11.18 14.22 -7.31
N ASP A 159 -10.57 14.82 -8.31
CA ASP A 159 -10.25 14.14 -9.57
C ASP A 159 -8.91 13.38 -9.43
N LEU A 160 -8.94 12.05 -9.54
CA LEU A 160 -7.74 11.20 -9.37
C LEU A 160 -6.81 11.19 -10.58
N THR A 161 -7.22 11.79 -11.71
CA THR A 161 -6.41 11.88 -12.93
C THR A 161 -5.58 13.16 -12.98
N LYS A 162 -5.91 14.16 -12.15
CA LYS A 162 -5.19 15.43 -12.06
C LYS A 162 -3.88 15.29 -11.28
N THR A 163 -2.86 16.02 -11.74
CA THR A 163 -1.56 16.12 -11.06
C THR A 163 -1.45 17.45 -10.32
N THR A 164 -0.79 17.44 -9.15
CA THR A 164 -0.59 18.64 -8.32
C THR A 164 0.14 19.76 -9.06
N PHE A 165 1.12 19.39 -9.88
CA PHE A 165 1.84 20.31 -10.75
C PHE A 165 1.39 20.03 -12.18
N SER A 166 0.84 21.04 -12.84
CA SER A 166 0.46 20.99 -14.24
C SER A 166 0.90 22.25 -14.96
N ASN A 167 0.92 22.23 -16.30
CA ASN A 167 1.22 23.43 -17.10
C ASN A 167 0.22 24.59 -16.86
N HIS A 168 -0.91 24.32 -16.21
CA HIS A 168 -1.99 25.29 -15.95
C HIS A 168 -1.95 25.84 -14.51
N GLY A 169 -0.93 25.48 -13.71
CA GLY A 169 -0.76 25.94 -12.33
C GLY A 169 -0.65 24.82 -11.31
N ILE A 170 -0.65 25.22 -10.03
CA ILE A 170 -0.56 24.32 -8.87
C ILE A 170 -1.97 24.10 -8.32
N ASP A 171 -2.35 22.84 -8.18
CA ASP A 171 -3.57 22.49 -7.45
C ASP A 171 -3.29 22.51 -5.93
N PHE A 172 -3.64 23.63 -5.30
CA PHE A 172 -3.44 23.84 -3.87
C PHE A 172 -4.19 22.84 -2.99
N PHE A 173 -5.33 22.34 -3.46
CA PHE A 173 -6.11 21.36 -2.70
C PHE A 173 -5.38 20.00 -2.69
N LEU A 174 -4.93 19.53 -3.85
CA LEU A 174 -4.12 18.30 -3.93
C LEU A 174 -2.79 18.44 -3.18
N LEU A 175 -2.18 19.62 -3.21
CA LEU A 175 -0.96 19.90 -2.45
C LEU A 175 -1.21 19.83 -0.93
N ALA A 176 -2.30 20.44 -0.45
CA ALA A 176 -2.69 20.38 0.96
C ALA A 176 -2.98 18.94 1.40
N LEU A 177 -3.68 18.16 0.57
CA LEU A 177 -3.94 16.75 0.82
C LEU A 177 -2.65 15.94 0.94
N ALA A 178 -1.70 16.16 0.02
CA ALA A 178 -0.39 15.52 0.06
C ALA A 178 0.40 15.89 1.33
N ALA A 179 0.36 17.17 1.74
CA ALA A 179 0.99 17.63 2.97
C ALA A 179 0.37 16.98 4.21
N VAL A 180 -0.96 16.91 4.30
CA VAL A 180 -1.66 16.23 5.41
C VAL A 180 -1.29 14.76 5.48
N SER A 181 -1.25 14.07 4.33
CA SER A 181 -0.81 12.67 4.25
C SER A 181 0.62 12.50 4.76
N ALA A 182 1.55 13.35 4.31
CA ALA A 182 2.95 13.32 4.73
C ALA A 182 3.12 13.56 6.23
N ILE A 183 2.41 14.55 6.80
CA ILE A 183 2.42 14.85 8.24
C ILE A 183 1.87 13.67 9.03
N THR A 184 0.74 13.11 8.59
CA THR A 184 0.13 11.95 9.25
C THR A 184 1.06 10.74 9.23
N GLN A 185 1.69 10.47 8.07
CA GLN A 185 2.67 9.40 7.92
C GLN A 185 3.90 9.62 8.81
N TYR A 186 4.37 10.86 8.92
CA TYR A 186 5.46 11.23 9.83
C TYR A 186 5.09 10.97 11.30
N ILE A 187 3.89 11.37 11.73
CA ILE A 187 3.41 11.14 13.10
C ILE A 187 3.32 9.64 13.39
N ILE A 188 2.73 8.85 12.50
CA ILE A 188 2.64 7.38 12.65
C ILE A 188 4.04 6.77 12.74
N THR A 189 4.96 7.23 11.90
CA THR A 189 6.35 6.73 11.90
C THR A 189 7.05 7.08 13.20
N LYS A 190 6.91 8.32 13.70
CA LYS A 190 7.48 8.76 14.98
C LYS A 190 6.91 7.98 16.16
N GLN A 191 5.60 7.71 16.15
CA GLN A 191 4.93 6.94 17.19
C GLN A 191 5.26 5.45 17.17
N THR A 192 5.74 4.91 16.05
CA THR A 192 6.11 3.50 15.88
C THR A 192 7.63 3.26 15.92
N ALA A 193 8.43 4.31 15.72
CA ALA A 193 9.88 4.26 15.85
C ALA A 193 10.28 3.86 17.28
N PRO A 194 11.23 2.93 17.44
CA PRO A 194 11.84 2.66 18.74
C PRO A 194 12.67 3.89 19.14
N THR A 195 12.18 4.68 20.11
CA THR A 195 12.92 5.77 20.79
C THR A 195 13.65 5.26 22.01
#